data_AF-A0A6I4IPG7-F1
#
_entry.id   AF-A0A6I4IPG7-F1
#
_cell.length_a   1.000
_cell.length_b   1.000
_cell.length_c   1.000
_cell.angle_alpha   90.00
_cell.angle_beta   90.00
_cell.angle_gamma   90.00
#
_symmetry.space_group_name_H-M   'P 1'
#
loop_
_entity.id
_entity.type
_entity.pdbx_description
1 polymer ?
#
loop_
_entity_poly.entity_id
_entity_poly.type
_entity_poly.pdbx_seq_one_letter_code
_entity_poly.pdbx_strand_id
1 'polypeptide(L)'
;MERFNITITHKKQVLDFEVADYLHHTDEHCKFEIYANGEFVASLEPDRHKHLYVCKDAGIVKPEILNLLADKLEALPQPNWKLSLQ
;
A
#
# COMPACT_ATOMS: atom_id res chain seq x y z
N MET A 1 -7.89 1.41 11.57
CA MET A 1 -7.52 0.64 10.38
C MET A 1 -8.71 0.69 9.44
N GLU A 2 -8.55 1.32 8.29
CA GLU A 2 -9.53 1.26 7.20
C GLU A 2 -9.04 0.24 6.17
N ARG A 3 -9.95 -0.49 5.53
CA ARG A 3 -9.62 -1.43 4.46
C ARG A 3 -10.33 -1.04 3.17
N PHE A 4 -9.63 -1.14 2.05
CA PHE A 4 -10.18 -0.87 0.74
C PHE A 4 -9.50 -1.73 -0.33
N ASN A 5 -10.17 -1.92 -1.46
CA ASN A 5 -9.64 -2.73 -2.56
C ASN A 5 -8.96 -1.83 -3.59
N ILE A 6 -7.81 -2.29 -4.09
CA ILE A 6 -7.17 -1.74 -5.27
C ILE A 6 -7.11 -2.82 -6.35
N THR A 7 -7.48 -2.41 -7.55
CA THR A 7 -7.26 -3.20 -8.76
C THR A 7 -6.17 -2.54 -9.60
N ILE A 8 -5.20 -3.36 -10.04
CA ILE A 8 -4.19 -2.96 -11.03
C ILE A 8 -4.30 -3.84 -12.27
N THR A 9 -3.92 -3.28 -13.42
CA THR A 9 -3.81 -4.03 -14.67
C THR A 9 -2.35 -4.16 -15.05
N HIS A 10 -1.84 -5.39 -15.13
CA HIS A 10 -0.46 -5.67 -15.48
C HIS A 10 -0.38 -6.79 -16.53
N LYS A 11 0.27 -6.52 -17.67
CA LYS A 11 0.43 -7.48 -18.79
C LYS A 11 -0.88 -8.18 -19.19
N LYS A 12 -1.97 -7.41 -19.28
CA LYS A 12 -3.35 -7.85 -19.60
C LYS A 12 -4.03 -8.73 -18.54
N GLN A 13 -3.42 -8.86 -17.35
CA GLN A 13 -4.05 -9.48 -16.19
C GLN A 13 -4.57 -8.38 -15.26
N VAL A 14 -5.76 -8.60 -14.72
CA VAL A 14 -6.35 -7.77 -13.68
C VAL A 14 -6.05 -8.44 -12.35
N LEU A 15 -5.43 -7.69 -11.43
CA LEU A 15 -5.01 -8.18 -10.12
C LEU A 15 -5.69 -7.34 -9.05
N ASP A 16 -6.39 -8.01 -8.14
CA ASP A 16 -7.10 -7.40 -7.04
C ASP A 16 -6.32 -7.59 -5.73
N PHE A 17 -6.22 -6.50 -4.98
CA PHE A 17 -5.54 -6.45 -3.70
C PHE A 17 -6.45 -5.80 -2.67
N GLU A 18 -6.39 -6.31 -1.44
CA GLU A 18 -6.93 -5.65 -0.27
C GLU A 18 -5.81 -4.84 0.39
N VAL A 19 -6.08 -3.57 0.69
CA VAL A 19 -5.15 -2.67 1.36
C VAL A 19 -5.71 -2.28 2.70
N ALA A 20 -4.88 -2.38 3.73
CA ALA A 20 -5.13 -1.87 5.06
C ALA A 20 -4.35 -0.56 5.29
N ASP A 21 -5.05 0.52 5.63
CA ASP A 21 -4.47 1.81 6.01
C ASP A 21 -4.42 1.95 7.54
N TYR A 22 -3.19 2.02 8.06
CA TYR A 22 -2.88 2.24 9.46
C TYR A 22 -2.58 3.73 9.70
N LEU A 23 -3.55 4.40 10.34
CA LEU A 23 -3.50 5.84 10.69
C LEU A 23 -2.29 6.24 11.55
N HIS A 24 -1.77 5.33 12.37
CA HIS A 24 -0.63 5.60 13.23
C HIS A 24 0.48 4.62 12.87
N HIS A 25 1.66 5.17 12.60
CA HIS A 25 2.89 4.38 12.60
C HIS A 25 3.02 3.78 14.01
N THR A 26 2.86 2.48 14.09
CA THR A 26 3.23 1.71 15.28
C THR A 26 4.45 0.90 14.90
N ASP A 27 5.36 0.63 15.82
CA ASP A 27 6.59 -0.12 15.52
C ASP A 27 6.32 -1.50 14.89
N GLU A 28 5.09 -2.01 15.00
CA GLU A 28 4.66 -3.30 14.47
C GLU A 28 4.12 -3.22 13.02
N HIS A 29 3.51 -2.11 12.61
CA HIS A 29 2.79 -1.98 11.34
C HIS A 29 3.22 -0.74 10.54
N CYS A 30 3.59 -0.97 9.28
CA CYS A 30 3.84 0.11 8.32
C CYS A 30 2.49 0.70 7.86
N LYS A 31 2.53 1.93 7.30
CA LYS A 31 1.31 2.67 6.93
C LYS A 31 0.30 1.85 6.12
N PHE A 32 0.75 1.14 5.08
CA PHE A 32 -0.10 0.30 4.27
C PHE A 32 0.34 -1.16 4.36
N GLU A 33 -0.61 -2.07 4.56
CA GLU A 33 -0.39 -3.50 4.34
C GLU A 33 -1.26 -3.98 3.19
N ILE A 34 -0.68 -4.79 2.31
CA ILE A 34 -1.28 -5.22 1.06
C ILE A 34 -1.45 -6.74 1.11
N TYR A 35 -2.64 -7.18 0.74
CA TYR A 35 -3.03 -8.58 0.75
C TYR A 35 -3.58 -9.01 -0.61
N ALA A 36 -3.25 -10.22 -1.04
CA ALA A 36 -3.84 -10.86 -2.21
C ALA A 36 -4.54 -12.14 -1.75
N ASN A 37 -5.84 -12.27 -2.02
CA ASN A 37 -6.65 -13.41 -1.55
C ASN A 37 -6.54 -13.69 -0.03
N GLY A 38 -6.36 -12.63 0.78
CA GLY A 38 -6.18 -12.72 2.23
C GLY A 38 -4.76 -13.05 2.70
N GLU A 39 -3.81 -13.28 1.79
CA GLU A 39 -2.40 -13.52 2.11
C GLU A 39 -1.59 -12.22 2.09
N PHE A 40 -0.74 -12.00 3.09
CA PHE A 40 0.11 -10.81 3.18
C PHE A 40 1.15 -10.80 2.05
N VAL A 41 1.17 -9.74 1.26
CA VAL A 41 2.04 -9.59 0.09
C VAL A 41 3.22 -8.67 0.41
N ALA A 42 2.93 -7.48 0.91
CA ALA A 42 3.92 -6.46 1.22
C ALA A 42 3.32 -5.38 2.11
N SER A 43 4.18 -4.57 2.71
CA SER A 43 3.79 -3.33 3.36
C SER A 43 4.56 -2.15 2.79
N LEU A 44 3.90 -0.99 2.71
CA LEU A 44 4.48 0.25 2.19
C LEU A 44 4.44 1.34 3.25
N GLU A 45 5.45 2.22 3.19
CA GLU A 45 5.57 3.35 4.10
C GLU A 45 6.02 4.61 3.35
N PRO A 46 5.45 5.78 3.65
CA PRO A 46 5.89 7.01 3.02
C PRO A 46 7.26 7.44 3.56
N ASP A 47 8.13 7.92 2.67
CA ASP A 47 9.32 8.67 3.07
C ASP A 47 8.98 10.13 3.44
N ARG A 48 10.03 10.92 3.67
CA ARG A 48 9.93 12.35 3.98
C ARG A 48 9.30 13.19 2.86
N HIS A 49 9.34 12.71 1.61
CA HIS A 49 8.73 13.35 0.45
C HIS A 49 7.34 12.79 0.12
N LYS A 50 6.81 11.89 0.97
CA LYS A 50 5.52 11.22 0.81
C LYS A 50 5.48 10.22 -0.35
N HIS A 51 6.64 9.75 -0.80
CA HIS A 51 6.73 8.64 -1.74
C HIS A 51 6.67 7.31 -0.98
N LEU A 52 5.92 6.34 -1.49
CA LEU A 52 5.75 5.03 -0.87
C LEU A 52 6.89 4.10 -1.25
N TYR A 53 7.52 3.54 -0.23
CA TYR A 53 8.58 2.54 -0.38
C TYR A 53 8.20 1.26 0.35
N VAL A 54 8.80 0.15 -0.09
CA VAL A 54 8.60 -1.15 0.52
C VAL A 54 9.21 -1.18 1.92
N CYS A 55 8.37 -1.40 2.92
CA CYS A 55 8.74 -1.55 4.32
C CYS A 55 8.98 -3.03 4.67
N LYS A 56 8.07 -3.92 4.24
CA LYS A 56 8.22 -5.38 4.31
C LYS A 56 7.77 -5.99 2.99
N ASP A 57 8.46 -7.05 2.56
CA ASP A 57 8.15 -7.79 1.32
C ASP A 57 8.05 -9.28 1.63
N ALA A 58 6.92 -9.91 1.30
CA ALA A 58 6.76 -11.35 1.44
C ALA A 58 7.39 -12.14 0.26
N GLY A 59 7.79 -11.45 -0.82
CA GLY A 59 8.38 -12.06 -2.01
C GLY A 59 7.40 -12.83 -2.89
N ILE A 60 6.10 -12.67 -2.66
CA ILE A 60 5.03 -13.40 -3.36
C ILE A 60 4.73 -12.79 -4.74
N VAL A 61 4.89 -11.48 -4.87
CA VAL A 61 4.65 -10.75 -6.12
C VAL A 61 5.95 -10.18 -6.69
N LYS A 62 5.94 -9.90 -7.99
CA LYS A 62 7.10 -9.33 -8.66
C LYS A 62 7.31 -7.86 -8.23
N PRO A 63 8.55 -7.36 -8.21
CA PRO A 63 8.82 -5.94 -7.89
C PRO A 63 8.06 -4.94 -8.78
N GLU A 64 7.84 -5.29 -10.06
CA GLU A 64 7.03 -4.49 -10.99
C GLU A 64 5.59 -4.27 -10.51
N ILE A 65 5.00 -5.25 -9.79
CA ILE A 65 3.67 -5.16 -9.20
C ILE A 65 3.68 -4.25 -7.97
N LEU A 66 4.70 -4.34 -7.13
CA LEU A 66 4.85 -3.48 -5.95
C LEU A 66 4.96 -2.00 -6.35
N ASN A 67 5.73 -1.70 -7.39
CA ASN A 67 5.83 -0.34 -7.92
C ASN A 67 4.47 0.17 -8.41
N LEU A 68 3.70 -0.64 -9.16
CA LEU A 68 2.36 -0.26 -9.62
C LEU A 68 1.38 -0.03 -8.46
N LEU A 69 1.50 -0.81 -7.38
CA LEU A 69 0.70 -0.63 -6.17
C LEU A 69 1.04 0.68 -5.46
N ALA A 70 2.33 1.00 -5.32
CA ALA A 70 2.80 2.26 -4.76
C ALA A 70 2.27 3.45 -5.56
N ASP A 71 2.49 3.47 -6.88
CA ASP A 71 1.99 4.52 -7.79
C ASP A 71 0.47 4.72 -7.65
N LYS A 72 -0.28 3.61 -7.57
CA LYS A 72 -1.74 3.64 -7.45
C LYS A 72 -2.19 4.22 -6.11
N LEU A 73 -1.53 3.85 -5.01
CA LEU A 73 -1.82 4.35 -3.67
C LEU A 73 -1.46 5.84 -3.53
N GLU A 74 -0.35 6.28 -4.12
CA GLU A 74 0.04 7.70 -4.16
C GLU A 74 -0.96 8.56 -4.93
N ALA A 75 -1.56 8.02 -5.99
CA ALA A 75 -2.57 8.71 -6.79
C ALA A 75 -3.96 8.81 -6.12
N LEU A 76 -4.22 8.04 -5.05
CA LEU A 76 -5.49 8.13 -4.34
C LEU A 76 -5.58 9.44 -3.54
N PRO A 77 -6.73 10.12 -3.53
CA PRO A 77 -6.99 11.18 -2.57
C PRO A 77 -7.01 10.53 -1.18
N GLN A 78 -5.90 10.65 -0.44
CA GLN A 78 -5.82 10.08 0.91
C GLN A 78 -6.85 10.82 1.81
N PRO A 79 -7.76 10.12 2.50
CA PRO A 79 -8.81 10.79 3.29
C PRO A 79 -8.28 11.47 4.57
N ASN A 80 -7.08 11.13 5.03
CA ASN A 80 -6.61 11.39 6.40
C ASN A 80 -5.28 12.18 6.52
N TRP A 81 -4.57 12.50 5.43
CA TRP A 81 -3.32 13.32 5.49
C TRP A 81 -3.51 14.77 5.94
N LYS A 82 -4.76 15.24 6.15
CA LYS A 82 -5.05 16.58 6.66
C LYS A 82 -4.99 16.72 8.19
N LEU A 83 -4.85 15.62 8.95
CA LEU A 83 -4.86 15.68 10.43
C LEU A 83 -3.48 15.76 11.09
N SER A 84 -2.38 15.77 10.32
CA SER A 84 -1.01 15.90 10.87
C SER A 84 -0.38 17.29 10.66
N LEU A 85 -1.18 18.31 10.36
CA LEU A 85 -0.76 19.72 10.28
C LEU A 85 -1.43 20.58 11.36
N GLN A 86 -1.37 20.11 12.62
CA GLN A 86 -1.58 20.96 13.80
C GLN A 86 -0.27 21.19 14.51
#